data_AF-A0AAV3FP67-F1
#
_entry.id   AF-A0AAV3FP67-F1
#
_cell.length_a   1.000
_cell.length_b   1.000
_cell.length_c   1.000
_cell.angle_alpha   90.00
_cell.angle_beta   90.00
_cell.angle_gamma   90.00
#
_symmetry.space_group_name_H-M   'P 1'
#
loop_
_entity.id
_entity.type
_entity.pdbx_description
1 polymer ?
#
loop_
_entity_poly.entity_id
_entity_poly.type
_entity_poly.pdbx_seq_one_letter_code
_entity_poly.pdbx_strand_id
1 'polypeptide(L)'
;MTIIVDRANGLLHVNLSGFKSTVNVNNYNVFLYSSGVKPSKNVNLSCLWAIPSGNYGKQATWTTAGSIVVAGGLTNGDRCLHTPLTLPIPEGVTFS
;
A
#
# COMPACT_ATOMS: atom_id res chain seq x y z
N MET A 1 -8.47 -7.97 -0.18
CA MET A 1 -7.18 -7.28 -0.12
C MET A 1 -6.09 -8.32 -0.01
N THR A 2 -5.07 -8.26 -0.89
CA THR A 2 -3.92 -9.16 -0.86
C THR A 2 -2.70 -8.50 -1.50
N ILE A 3 -1.52 -8.92 -1.07
CA ILE A 3 -0.26 -8.73 -1.79
C ILE A 3 0.30 -10.12 -2.06
N ILE A 4 0.43 -10.48 -3.33
CA ILE A 4 1.00 -11.76 -3.76
C ILE A 4 2.46 -11.54 -4.12
N VAL A 5 3.34 -12.30 -3.48
CA VAL A 5 4.78 -12.34 -3.78
C VAL A 5 5.04 -13.47 -4.77
N ASP A 6 5.06 -13.15 -6.05
CA ASP A 6 5.41 -14.09 -7.11
C ASP A 6 6.94 -14.15 -7.28
N ARG A 7 7.56 -15.00 -6.45
CA ARG A 7 9.02 -15.19 -6.45
C ARG A 7 9.53 -15.80 -7.76
N ALA A 8 8.70 -16.59 -8.46
CA ALA A 8 9.12 -17.25 -9.69
C ALA A 8 9.33 -16.24 -10.82
N ASN A 9 8.48 -15.21 -10.88
CA ASN A 9 8.57 -14.17 -11.90
C ASN A 9 9.22 -12.87 -11.40
N GLY A 10 9.58 -12.78 -10.12
CA GLY A 10 10.18 -11.57 -9.54
C GLY A 10 9.18 -10.42 -9.42
N LEU A 11 7.89 -10.71 -9.23
CA LEU A 11 6.79 -9.73 -9.25
C LEU A 11 6.05 -9.67 -7.91
N LEU A 12 5.51 -8.49 -7.63
CA LEU A 12 4.52 -8.24 -6.60
C LEU A 12 3.21 -7.86 -7.27
N HIS A 13 2.14 -8.61 -6.98
CA HIS A 13 0.78 -8.23 -7.38
C HIS A 13 0.07 -7.62 -6.19
N VAL A 14 -0.24 -6.33 -6.28
CA VAL A 14 -0.84 -5.56 -5.20
C VAL A 14 -2.29 -5.27 -5.55
N ASN A 15 -3.20 -5.86 -4.78
CA ASN A 15 -4.64 -5.61 -4.87
C ASN A 15 -5.21 -5.38 -3.48
N LEU A 16 -5.16 -4.13 -3.03
CA LEU A 16 -5.68 -3.71 -1.74
C LEU A 16 -7.16 -3.31 -1.82
N SER A 17 -7.69 -2.75 -0.75
CA SER A 17 -9.05 -2.23 -0.73
C SER A 17 -9.06 -0.71 -0.88
N GLY A 18 -10.11 -0.17 -1.52
CA GLY A 18 -10.45 1.24 -1.39
C GLY A 18 -11.10 1.53 -0.04
N PHE A 19 -11.11 2.79 0.38
CA PHE A 19 -11.70 3.21 1.65
C PHE A 19 -12.04 4.70 1.64
N LYS A 20 -12.81 5.15 2.63
CA LYS A 20 -13.08 6.57 2.88
C LYS A 20 -12.45 6.97 4.22
N SER A 21 -11.64 8.01 4.24
CA SER A 21 -11.14 8.56 5.50
C SER A 21 -12.25 9.28 6.25
N THR A 22 -12.32 9.07 7.56
CA THR A 22 -13.23 9.78 8.48
C THR A 22 -12.48 10.73 9.42
N VAL A 23 -11.16 10.86 9.25
CA VAL A 23 -10.26 11.60 10.13
C VAL A 23 -9.25 12.41 9.31
N ASN A 24 -8.71 13.45 9.93
CA ASN A 24 -7.56 14.19 9.41
C ASN A 24 -6.29 13.60 10.03
N VAL A 25 -5.43 12.99 9.22
CA VAL A 25 -4.21 12.32 9.68
C VAL A 25 -3.06 12.54 8.72
N ASN A 26 -1.83 12.53 9.24
CA ASN A 26 -0.61 12.47 8.42
C ASN A 26 -0.38 11.02 7.93
N ASN A 27 0.88 10.62 7.72
CA ASN A 27 1.19 9.24 7.38
C ASN A 27 0.57 8.29 8.42
N TYR A 28 -0.25 7.35 7.94
CA TYR A 28 -1.05 6.50 8.82
C TYR A 28 -1.11 5.07 8.30
N ASN A 29 -1.11 4.11 9.22
CA ASN A 29 -1.29 2.69 8.94
C ASN A 29 -2.76 2.41 8.60
N VAL A 30 -3.08 2.24 7.32
CA VAL A 30 -4.45 2.00 6.86
C VAL A 30 -4.82 0.52 6.82
N PHE A 31 -3.82 -0.36 6.69
CA PHE A 31 -4.02 -1.80 6.77
C PHE A 31 -3.00 -2.41 7.71
N LEU A 32 -3.49 -3.12 8.73
CA LEU A 32 -2.69 -3.84 9.70
C LEU A 32 -2.75 -5.33 9.36
N TYR A 33 -1.62 -5.90 8.99
CA TYR A 33 -1.50 -7.35 8.81
C TYR A 33 -0.97 -7.97 10.11
N SER A 34 -1.87 -8.56 10.90
CA SER A 34 -1.48 -9.31 12.11
C SER A 34 -0.71 -10.59 11.77
N SER A 35 -0.98 -11.16 10.60
CA SER A 35 -0.38 -12.38 10.07
C SER A 35 -0.23 -12.29 8.56
N GLY A 36 0.76 -12.98 8.01
CA GLY A 36 1.05 -13.00 6.57
C GLY A 36 2.51 -12.65 6.28
N VAL A 37 2.80 -12.60 4.98
CA VAL A 37 4.15 -12.30 4.47
C VAL A 37 4.57 -10.89 4.90
N LYS A 38 5.84 -10.74 5.28
CA LYS A 38 6.46 -9.46 5.64
C LYS A 38 7.73 -9.26 4.83
N PRO A 39 7.93 -8.07 4.23
CA PRO A 39 9.17 -7.77 3.55
C PRO A 39 10.29 -7.49 4.57
N SER A 40 11.52 -7.85 4.25
CA SER A 40 12.69 -7.59 5.09
C SER A 40 13.12 -6.11 5.12
N LYS A 41 12.59 -5.30 4.20
CA LYS A 41 12.77 -3.84 4.11
C LYS A 41 11.43 -3.20 3.76
N ASN A 42 11.28 -1.91 4.04
CA ASN A 42 10.10 -1.18 3.58
C ASN A 42 10.06 -1.16 2.04
N VAL A 43 8.91 -1.49 1.47
CA VAL A 43 8.68 -1.53 0.02
C VAL A 43 7.75 -0.40 -0.38
N ASN A 44 8.18 0.47 -1.29
CA ASN A 44 7.31 1.46 -1.90
C ASN A 44 6.39 0.74 -2.91
N LEU A 45 5.08 0.85 -2.72
CA LEU A 45 4.06 0.22 -3.58
C LEU A 45 3.54 1.17 -4.67
N SER A 46 4.25 2.27 -4.94
CA SER A 46 3.81 3.34 -5.84
C SER A 46 2.45 3.93 -5.44
N CYS A 47 1.77 4.58 -6.39
CA CYS A 47 0.45 5.17 -6.22
C CYS A 47 -0.63 4.08 -6.26
N LEU A 48 -1.24 3.78 -5.11
CA LEU A 48 -2.29 2.74 -4.98
C LEU A 48 -3.72 3.29 -4.99
N TRP A 49 -3.89 4.58 -4.68
CA TRP A 49 -5.23 5.18 -4.61
C TRP A 49 -5.30 6.50 -5.36
N ALA A 50 -6.40 6.70 -6.08
CA ALA A 50 -6.79 8.01 -6.58
C ALA A 50 -7.71 8.71 -5.57
N ILE A 51 -7.55 10.03 -5.42
CA ILE A 51 -8.44 10.91 -4.66
C ILE A 51 -9.18 11.82 -5.66
N PRO A 52 -10.41 11.46 -6.08
CA PRO A 52 -11.13 12.20 -7.13
C PRO A 52 -11.40 13.67 -6.79
N SER A 53 -11.61 13.99 -5.51
CA SER A 53 -11.86 15.36 -5.05
C SER A 53 -10.64 16.27 -5.19
N GLY A 54 -9.43 15.70 -5.15
CA GLY A 54 -8.18 16.45 -5.22
C GLY A 54 -7.45 16.32 -6.56
N ASN A 55 -7.88 15.40 -7.43
CA ASN A 55 -7.19 15.06 -8.69
C ASN A 55 -5.71 14.64 -8.50
N TYR A 56 -5.39 13.93 -7.42
CA TYR A 56 -4.05 13.38 -7.19
C TYR A 56 -4.09 11.95 -6.64
N GLY A 57 -2.96 11.25 -6.76
CA GLY A 57 -2.76 9.89 -6.25
C GLY A 57 -2.09 9.87 -4.87
N LYS A 58 -2.38 8.83 -4.08
CA LYS A 58 -1.70 8.52 -2.82
C LYS A 58 -0.76 7.35 -3.00
N GLN A 59 0.48 7.55 -2.57
CA GLN A 59 1.47 6.49 -2.50
C GLN A 59 1.30 5.65 -1.24
N ALA A 60 1.77 4.41 -1.30
CA ALA A 60 1.76 3.51 -0.17
C ALA A 60 3.14 2.89 0.09
N THR A 61 3.42 2.60 1.35
CA THR A 61 4.60 1.82 1.77
C THR A 61 4.15 0.58 2.52
N TRP A 62 4.64 -0.58 2.10
CA TRP A 62 4.55 -1.82 2.86
C TRP A 62 5.71 -1.89 3.85
N THR A 63 5.41 -1.89 5.14
CA THR A 63 6.42 -1.84 6.19
C THR A 63 6.96 -3.24 6.50
N THR A 64 8.12 -3.30 7.16
CA THR A 64 8.67 -4.56 7.70
C THR A 64 7.78 -5.23 8.74
N ALA A 65 6.88 -4.47 9.39
CA ALA A 65 5.86 -5.01 10.27
C ALA A 65 4.69 -5.67 9.51
N GLY A 66 4.64 -5.52 8.19
CA GLY A 66 3.58 -5.99 7.32
C GLY A 66 2.45 -4.97 7.12
N SER A 67 2.44 -3.84 7.83
CA SER A 67 1.41 -2.81 7.69
C SER A 67 1.55 -2.00 6.40
N ILE A 68 0.45 -1.41 5.94
CA ILE A 68 0.45 -0.47 4.81
C ILE A 68 0.27 0.95 5.31
N VAL A 69 1.25 1.80 5.02
CA VAL A 69 1.22 3.24 5.32
C VAL A 69 0.85 4.02 4.08
N VAL A 70 -0.15 4.90 4.18
CA VAL A 70 -0.42 5.92 3.15
C VAL A 70 0.50 7.12 3.36
N ALA A 71 1.17 7.57 2.30
CA ALA A 71 2.05 8.74 2.34
C ALA A 71 1.28 10.04 2.09
N GLY A 72 1.71 11.12 2.75
CA GLY A 72 1.21 12.48 2.52
C GLY A 72 -0.16 12.77 3.14
N GLY A 73 -0.56 11.99 4.16
CA GLY A 73 -1.78 12.21 4.93
C GLY A 73 -3.09 11.98 4.20
N LEU A 74 -4.19 12.07 4.95
CA LEU A 74 -5.57 11.94 4.50
C LEU A 74 -6.44 12.97 5.22
N THR A 75 -7.43 13.50 4.51
CA THR A 75 -8.43 14.42 5.04
C THR A 75 -9.74 13.67 5.26
N ASN A 76 -10.52 14.06 6.27
CA ASN A 76 -11.87 13.56 6.46
C ASN A 76 -12.70 13.80 5.20
N GLY A 77 -13.26 12.73 4.66
CA GLY A 77 -14.03 12.75 3.42
C GLY A 77 -13.28 12.23 2.20
N ASP A 78 -11.94 12.14 2.25
CA ASP A 78 -11.14 11.61 1.14
C ASP A 78 -11.60 10.19 0.79
N ARG A 79 -11.97 9.99 -0.48
CA ARG A 79 -12.32 8.69 -1.04
C ARG A 79 -11.12 8.13 -1.78
N CYS A 80 -10.47 7.16 -1.17
CA CYS A 80 -9.34 6.43 -1.73
C CYS A 80 -9.85 5.34 -2.66
N LEU A 81 -9.89 5.61 -3.97
CA LEU A 81 -10.27 4.63 -4.98
C LEU A 81 -9.05 3.79 -5.35
N HIS A 82 -9.08 2.49 -5.07
CA HIS A 82 -7.94 1.61 -5.30
C HIS A 82 -7.78 1.22 -6.77
N THR A 83 -6.54 1.23 -7.25
CA THR A 83 -6.15 0.66 -8.54
C THR A 83 -5.15 -0.47 -8.29
N PRO A 84 -5.49 -1.73 -8.66
CA PRO A 84 -4.53 -2.84 -8.58
C PRO A 84 -3.31 -2.56 -9.47
N LEU A 85 -2.14 -3.00 -9.03
CA LEU A 85 -0.94 -2.89 -9.86
C LEU A 85 0.06 -4.02 -9.62
N THR A 86 0.90 -4.23 -10.63
CA THR A 86 2.02 -5.17 -10.58
C THR A 86 3.32 -4.36 -10.64
N LEU A 87 4.24 -4.64 -9.73
CA LEU A 87 5.55 -4.01 -9.67
C LEU A 87 6.63 -5.09 -9.46
N PRO A 88 7.88 -4.86 -9.88
CA PRO A 88 8.96 -5.80 -9.60
C PRO A 88 9.19 -5.94 -8.09
N ILE A 89 9.64 -7.13 -7.67
CA ILE A 89 10.24 -7.31 -6.34
C ILE A 89 11.49 -6.41 -6.28
N PRO A 90 11.59 -5.47 -5.31
CA PRO A 90 12.75 -4.61 -5.23
C PRO A 90 14.02 -5.42 -4.92
N GLU A 91 15.14 -4.95 -5.47
CA GLU A 91 16.43 -5.61 -5.27
C GLU A 91 16.78 -5.78 -3.79
N GLY A 92 17.25 -6.97 -3.44
CA GLY A 92 17.69 -7.29 -2.08
C GLY A 92 16.56 -7.23 -1.03
N VAL A 93 15.30 -7.37 -1.44
CA VAL A 93 14.15 -7.57 -0.55
C VAL A 93 13.79 -9.05 -0.51
N THR A 94 13.64 -9.56 0.71
CA THR A 94 13.20 -10.93 1.00
C THR A 94 11.88 -10.89 1.76
N PHE A 95 11.19 -12.03 1.83
CA PHE A 95 9.82 -12.10 2.33
C PHE A 95 9.63 -13.34 3.20
N SER A 96 9.15 -13.14 4.43
CA SER A 96 8.92 -14.16 5.47
C SER A 96 7.52 -14.06 6.05
#